data_AF-A0ABD2HI96-F1
#
_entry.id   AF-A0ABD2HI96-F1
#
_cell.length_a   1.000
_cell.length_b   1.000
_cell.length_c   1.000
_cell.angle_alpha   90.00
_cell.angle_beta   90.00
_cell.angle_gamma   90.00
#
_symmetry.space_group_name_H-M   'P 1'
#
loop_
_entity.id
_entity.type
_entity.pdbx_description
1 polymer ?
#
loop_
_entity_poly.entity_id
_entity_poly.type
_entity_poly.pdbx_seq_one_letter_code
_entity_poly.pdbx_strand_id
1 'polypeptide(L)'
;MKLLLLLAVAASQMELSASQTVTLNAPGGDIDISTMPITFYGETYTWLHVKMGNKVKVCLKNDPSEDDIDCVVTSEGVASTRLIFRILKSTRTSSLVNIKTQGQGLVHLRFFSGSTWNVQWVFYNYGLQTAFSTTHRAGRPFSDGLEMSTTVGGTVMDTWEPPAGATYRDLSGCRGSGGAVMPGSEMPNLGPCSTGLCSLSAVISTVTACGPEEVCQADNTCAEVPKAPVVCTVTGSTVIGFHGAVHSVQDRCAYSLMEPEGSASFNLMAAFRERRRTDVPLLDHLILSLPGVTMYLEQGGRVRVR
;
A
#
# COMPACT_ATOMS: atom_id res chain seq x y z
N MET A 1 25.33 -0.14 -51.86
CA MET A 1 24.13 0.71 -51.71
C MET A 1 22.90 -0.08 -52.13
N LYS A 2 22.17 -0.67 -51.17
CA LYS A 2 20.72 -0.87 -51.22
C LYS A 2 20.24 -1.36 -49.85
N LEU A 3 19.78 -0.36 -49.12
CA LEU A 3 18.99 -0.38 -47.90
C LEU A 3 17.71 -1.20 -48.16
N LEU A 4 17.44 -2.23 -47.36
CA LEU A 4 16.13 -2.87 -47.31
C LEU A 4 15.56 -2.64 -45.91
N LEU A 5 14.62 -1.70 -45.85
CA LEU A 5 13.84 -1.33 -44.67
C LEU A 5 13.09 -2.54 -44.13
N LEU A 6 13.37 -2.93 -42.89
CA LEU A 6 12.45 -3.70 -42.06
C LEU A 6 11.44 -2.73 -41.43
N LEU A 7 10.31 -2.52 -42.10
CA LEU A 7 9.13 -1.93 -41.49
C LEU A 7 8.38 -3.03 -40.73
N ALA A 8 8.63 -3.12 -39.42
CA ALA A 8 7.78 -3.88 -38.52
C ALA A 8 6.45 -3.14 -38.37
N VAL A 9 5.44 -3.57 -39.12
CA VAL A 9 4.05 -3.18 -38.88
C VAL A 9 3.58 -3.96 -37.66
N ALA A 10 3.65 -3.33 -36.49
CA ALA A 10 2.92 -3.78 -35.30
C ALA A 10 1.43 -3.48 -35.50
N ALA A 11 0.76 -4.30 -36.32
CA ALA A 11 -0.69 -4.35 -36.33
C ALA A 11 -1.14 -5.03 -35.05
N SER A 12 -1.84 -4.28 -34.21
CA SER A 12 -2.54 -4.73 -33.02
C SER A 12 -3.48 -5.88 -33.35
N GLN A 13 -3.04 -7.12 -33.12
CA GLN A 13 -3.94 -8.27 -33.16
C GLN A 13 -4.83 -8.23 -31.92
N MET A 14 -6.07 -7.79 -32.10
CA MET A 14 -7.15 -8.18 -31.19
C MET A 14 -7.47 -9.65 -31.47
N GLU A 15 -6.78 -10.57 -30.81
CA GLU A 15 -7.28 -11.92 -30.64
C GLU A 15 -8.47 -11.86 -29.67
N LEU A 16 -9.66 -11.60 -30.20
CA LEU A 16 -10.90 -11.65 -29.44
C LEU A 16 -11.36 -13.12 -29.32
N SER A 17 -10.62 -13.92 -28.55
CA SER A 17 -11.08 -15.26 -28.16
C SER A 17 -12.09 -15.10 -27.01
N ALA A 18 -13.37 -15.18 -27.34
CA ALA A 18 -14.42 -15.26 -26.33
C ALA A 18 -14.34 -16.61 -25.63
N SER A 19 -14.10 -16.64 -24.33
CA SER A 19 -14.02 -17.89 -23.58
C SER A 19 -15.39 -18.43 -23.17
N GLN A 20 -16.41 -17.55 -23.06
CA GLN A 20 -17.75 -17.93 -22.59
C GLN A 20 -18.81 -16.96 -23.12
N THR A 21 -20.00 -17.47 -23.46
CA THR A 21 -21.20 -16.68 -23.76
C THR A 21 -22.39 -17.28 -23.04
N VAL A 22 -23.14 -16.47 -22.28
CA VAL A 22 -24.35 -16.87 -21.55
C VAL A 22 -25.49 -15.95 -21.95
N THR A 23 -26.70 -16.49 -22.06
CA THR A 23 -27.92 -15.70 -22.29
C THR A 23 -28.85 -15.86 -21.10
N LEU A 24 -29.26 -14.75 -20.51
CA LEU A 24 -30.26 -14.71 -19.45
C LEU A 24 -31.52 -14.00 -19.94
N ASN A 25 -32.68 -14.47 -19.52
CA ASN A 25 -33.95 -13.77 -19.73
C ASN A 25 -34.35 -13.04 -18.45
N ALA A 26 -35.24 -12.06 -18.55
CA ALA A 26 -35.84 -11.42 -17.37
C ALA A 26 -36.49 -12.48 -16.45
N PRO A 27 -36.35 -12.38 -15.11
CA PRO A 27 -35.85 -11.22 -14.36
C PRO A 27 -34.33 -11.15 -14.18
N GLY A 28 -33.54 -12.07 -14.76
CA GLY A 28 -32.09 -12.15 -14.59
C GLY A 28 -31.65 -13.42 -13.88
N GLY A 29 -30.47 -13.41 -13.25
CA GLY A 29 -29.87 -14.57 -12.61
C GLY A 29 -28.37 -14.43 -12.37
N ASP A 30 -27.77 -15.50 -11.87
CA ASP A 30 -26.35 -15.57 -11.53
C ASP A 30 -25.46 -15.98 -12.71
N ILE A 31 -24.26 -15.43 -12.76
CA ILE A 31 -23.26 -15.68 -13.79
C ILE A 31 -21.90 -15.90 -13.12
N ASP A 32 -21.27 -17.03 -13.43
CA ASP A 32 -19.90 -17.34 -13.02
C ASP A 32 -18.91 -16.52 -13.86
N ILE A 33 -18.06 -15.76 -13.18
CA ILE A 33 -16.95 -14.98 -13.75
C ILE A 33 -15.59 -15.41 -13.15
N SER A 34 -15.49 -16.57 -12.52
CA SER A 34 -14.26 -17.09 -11.91
C SER A 34 -13.06 -17.19 -12.87
N THR A 35 -13.32 -17.35 -14.17
CA THR A 35 -12.27 -17.33 -15.21
C THR A 35 -11.70 -15.95 -15.51
N MET A 36 -12.41 -14.89 -15.11
CA MET A 36 -12.00 -13.49 -15.21
C MET A 36 -12.59 -12.70 -14.03
N PRO A 37 -12.07 -12.90 -12.81
CA PRO A 37 -12.59 -12.22 -11.63
C PRO A 37 -12.51 -10.70 -11.78
N ILE A 38 -13.47 -9.98 -11.20
CA ILE A 38 -13.51 -8.52 -11.25
C ILE A 38 -13.21 -7.96 -9.87
N THR A 39 -12.25 -7.06 -9.79
CA THR A 39 -11.96 -6.31 -8.56
C THR A 39 -12.87 -5.08 -8.49
N PHE A 40 -13.61 -4.90 -7.41
CA PHE A 40 -14.54 -3.79 -7.23
C PHE A 40 -14.34 -3.16 -5.85
N TYR A 41 -13.84 -1.92 -5.83
CA TYR A 41 -13.45 -1.23 -4.60
C TYR A 41 -12.62 -2.10 -3.64
N GLY A 42 -11.56 -2.71 -4.15
CA GLY A 42 -10.56 -3.42 -3.35
C GLY A 42 -10.83 -4.90 -3.11
N GLU A 43 -12.03 -5.40 -3.41
CA GLU A 43 -12.38 -6.82 -3.26
C GLU A 43 -12.53 -7.48 -4.63
N THR A 44 -12.07 -8.72 -4.75
CA THR A 44 -12.16 -9.49 -6.00
C THR A 44 -13.34 -10.46 -5.95
N TYR A 45 -14.15 -10.44 -7.01
CA TYR A 45 -15.38 -11.20 -7.11
C TYR A 45 -15.36 -12.20 -8.26
N THR A 46 -16.01 -13.35 -8.03
CA THR A 46 -16.06 -14.47 -8.96
C THR A 46 -17.46 -14.77 -9.51
N TRP A 47 -18.47 -14.05 -9.04
CA TRP A 47 -19.85 -14.16 -9.50
C TRP A 47 -20.47 -12.79 -9.77
N LEU A 48 -21.41 -12.75 -10.71
CA LEU A 48 -22.32 -11.64 -10.92
C LEU A 48 -23.76 -12.09 -10.71
N HIS A 49 -24.52 -11.34 -9.91
CA HIS A 49 -25.97 -11.47 -9.84
C HIS A 49 -26.63 -10.33 -10.62
N VAL A 50 -27.39 -10.66 -11.66
CA VAL A 50 -28.07 -9.67 -12.51
C VAL A 50 -29.56 -9.66 -12.24
N LYS A 51 -30.12 -8.47 -11.98
CA LYS A 51 -31.57 -8.23 -11.92
C LYS A 51 -31.98 -7.24 -13.01
N MET A 52 -32.98 -7.62 -13.81
CA MET A 52 -33.62 -6.83 -14.84
C MET A 52 -35.09 -6.61 -14.47
N GLY A 53 -35.45 -5.37 -14.14
CA GLY A 53 -36.82 -5.00 -13.81
C GLY A 53 -37.00 -3.48 -13.83
N ASN A 54 -37.62 -2.94 -12.78
CA ASN A 54 -37.77 -1.48 -12.58
C ASN A 54 -36.45 -0.73 -12.44
N LYS A 55 -35.37 -1.46 -12.14
CA LYS A 55 -33.98 -1.03 -12.18
C LYS A 55 -33.16 -2.18 -12.77
N VAL A 56 -32.01 -1.87 -13.35
CA VAL A 56 -30.99 -2.87 -13.62
C VAL A 56 -30.00 -2.85 -12.47
N LYS A 57 -29.77 -4.01 -11.88
CA LYS A 57 -28.77 -4.22 -10.84
C LYS A 57 -27.81 -5.29 -11.33
N VAL A 58 -26.52 -5.00 -11.31
CA VAL A 58 -25.45 -6.01 -11.48
C VAL A 58 -24.61 -5.97 -10.23
N CYS A 59 -24.74 -7.03 -9.42
CA CYS A 59 -24.06 -7.17 -8.15
C CYS A 59 -22.90 -8.15 -8.29
N LEU A 60 -21.78 -7.83 -7.64
CA LEU A 60 -20.60 -8.67 -7.59
C LEU A 60 -20.61 -9.50 -6.31
N LYS A 61 -20.34 -10.79 -6.42
CA LYS A 61 -20.41 -11.77 -5.32
C LYS A 61 -19.25 -12.76 -5.37
N ASN A 62 -18.95 -13.36 -4.23
CA ASN A 62 -18.05 -14.51 -4.13
C ASN A 62 -18.82 -15.83 -4.00
N ASP A 63 -20.05 -15.77 -3.51
CA ASP A 63 -20.99 -16.89 -3.51
C ASP A 63 -22.36 -16.41 -4.03
N PRO A 64 -23.03 -17.14 -4.94
CA PRO A 64 -24.36 -16.77 -5.45
C PRO A 64 -25.42 -16.53 -4.36
N SER A 65 -25.27 -17.17 -3.20
CA SER A 65 -26.17 -17.05 -2.06
C SER A 65 -25.97 -15.80 -1.21
N GLU A 66 -24.89 -15.04 -1.42
CA GLU A 66 -24.63 -13.79 -0.71
C GLU A 66 -25.68 -12.71 -1.02
N ASP A 67 -25.80 -11.75 -0.12
CA ASP A 67 -26.66 -10.60 -0.32
C ASP A 67 -26.12 -9.66 -1.42
N ASP A 68 -27.04 -8.97 -2.10
CA ASP A 68 -26.74 -8.00 -3.16
C ASP A 68 -26.26 -6.65 -2.59
N ILE A 69 -25.10 -6.62 -1.93
CA ILE A 69 -24.57 -5.42 -1.24
C ILE A 69 -23.58 -4.60 -2.07
N ASP A 70 -22.94 -5.22 -3.06
CA ASP A 70 -21.91 -4.61 -3.90
C ASP A 70 -22.34 -4.58 -5.35
N CYS A 71 -22.83 -3.43 -5.84
CA CYS A 71 -23.54 -3.40 -7.10
C CYS A 71 -23.36 -2.12 -7.90
N VAL A 72 -23.48 -2.25 -9.22
CA VAL A 72 -23.77 -1.15 -10.15
C VAL A 72 -25.28 -1.14 -10.43
N VAL A 73 -25.91 0.01 -10.25
CA VAL A 73 -27.37 0.15 -10.25
C VAL A 73 -27.80 1.31 -11.15
N THR A 74 -28.90 1.15 -11.87
CA THR A 74 -29.57 2.27 -12.57
C THR A 74 -30.71 2.84 -11.74
N SER A 75 -31.02 4.13 -11.91
CA SER A 75 -32.21 4.74 -11.32
C SER A 75 -33.51 4.14 -11.88
N GLU A 76 -33.49 3.71 -13.15
CA GLU A 76 -34.65 3.21 -13.89
C GLU A 76 -34.39 1.91 -14.64
N GLY A 77 -35.46 1.23 -15.04
CA GLY A 77 -35.42 0.00 -15.81
C GLY A 77 -35.07 0.25 -17.27
N VAL A 78 -34.41 -0.70 -17.91
CA VAL A 78 -33.94 -0.55 -19.29
C VAL A 78 -34.86 -1.22 -20.33
N ALA A 79 -36.09 -1.56 -19.94
CA ALA A 79 -37.10 -2.27 -20.75
C ALA A 79 -36.56 -3.49 -21.53
N SER A 80 -35.52 -4.14 -20.98
CA SER A 80 -34.85 -5.28 -21.62
C SER A 80 -35.41 -6.58 -21.09
N THR A 81 -35.68 -7.50 -21.99
CA THR A 81 -36.21 -8.84 -21.70
C THR A 81 -35.11 -9.90 -21.69
N ARG A 82 -33.93 -9.56 -22.21
CA ARG A 82 -32.82 -10.49 -22.39
C ARG A 82 -31.47 -9.80 -22.15
N LEU A 83 -30.53 -10.53 -21.58
CA LEU A 83 -29.13 -10.16 -21.42
C LEU A 83 -28.26 -11.18 -22.17
N ILE A 84 -27.29 -10.69 -22.94
CA ILE A 84 -26.18 -11.49 -23.44
C ILE A 84 -24.92 -11.11 -22.66
N PHE A 85 -24.31 -12.11 -22.04
CA PHE A 85 -23.07 -12.01 -21.29
C PHE A 85 -21.92 -12.65 -22.06
N ARG A 86 -20.72 -12.05 -22.01
CA ARG A 86 -19.48 -12.62 -22.56
C ARG A 86 -18.27 -12.32 -21.70
N ILE A 87 -17.34 -13.26 -21.63
CA ILE A 87 -15.97 -13.04 -21.12
C ILE A 87 -15.03 -13.04 -22.31
N LEU A 88 -14.22 -11.98 -22.42
CA LEU A 88 -13.23 -11.84 -23.49
C LEU A 88 -11.85 -11.57 -22.86
N LYS A 89 -10.82 -12.29 -23.34
CA LYS A 89 -9.44 -11.88 -23.07
C LYS A 89 -9.12 -10.62 -23.88
N SER A 90 -8.42 -9.68 -23.27
CA SER A 90 -8.14 -8.38 -23.89
C SER A 90 -7.00 -7.68 -23.15
N THR A 91 -5.95 -7.31 -23.88
CA THR A 91 -4.75 -6.66 -23.35
C THR A 91 -4.73 -5.15 -23.59
N ARG A 92 -5.90 -4.51 -23.47
CA ARG A 92 -6.08 -3.06 -23.72
C ARG A 92 -5.51 -2.23 -22.58
N THR A 93 -4.93 -1.08 -22.90
CA THR A 93 -4.63 -0.02 -21.93
C THR A 93 -5.87 0.85 -21.70
N SER A 94 -5.98 1.46 -20.52
CA SER A 94 -7.07 2.39 -20.20
C SER A 94 -6.69 3.82 -20.59
N SER A 95 -7.69 4.63 -20.94
CA SER A 95 -7.54 6.09 -21.06
C SER A 95 -7.83 6.83 -19.75
N LEU A 96 -8.30 6.12 -18.72
CA LEU A 96 -8.54 6.70 -17.39
C LEU A 96 -7.21 6.98 -16.69
N VAL A 97 -7.08 8.19 -16.13
CA VAL A 97 -5.80 8.68 -15.56
C VAL A 97 -5.26 7.76 -14.48
N ASN A 98 -6.12 7.17 -13.66
CA ASN A 98 -5.71 6.36 -12.51
C ASN A 98 -5.38 4.91 -12.88
N ILE A 99 -5.82 4.41 -14.03
CA ILE A 99 -5.60 3.01 -14.44
C ILE A 99 -4.33 2.92 -15.28
N LYS A 100 -3.27 2.36 -14.68
CA LYS A 100 -1.94 2.30 -15.30
C LYS A 100 -1.53 0.90 -15.73
N THR A 101 -2.19 -0.12 -15.21
CA THR A 101 -1.88 -1.52 -15.52
C THR A 101 -2.43 -1.92 -16.89
N GLN A 102 -1.88 -2.99 -17.46
CA GLN A 102 -2.37 -3.56 -18.70
C GLN A 102 -3.63 -4.39 -18.42
N GLY A 103 -4.64 -4.28 -19.28
CA GLY A 103 -5.86 -5.07 -19.17
C GLY A 103 -5.57 -6.57 -19.28
N GLN A 104 -6.32 -7.36 -18.52
CA GLN A 104 -6.25 -8.82 -18.54
C GLN A 104 -7.44 -9.42 -19.29
N GLY A 105 -8.57 -8.71 -19.30
CA GLY A 105 -9.77 -9.10 -20.02
C GLY A 105 -10.93 -8.18 -19.72
N LEU A 106 -12.11 -8.59 -20.15
CA LEU A 106 -13.34 -7.87 -19.88
C LEU A 106 -14.54 -8.81 -19.76
N VAL A 107 -15.49 -8.37 -18.93
CA VAL A 107 -16.82 -8.93 -18.81
C VAL A 107 -17.80 -7.99 -19.51
N HIS A 108 -18.50 -8.51 -20.50
CA HIS A 108 -19.40 -7.77 -21.38
C HIS A 108 -20.85 -8.16 -21.13
N LEU A 109 -21.70 -7.18 -20.82
CA LEU A 109 -23.13 -7.35 -20.61
C LEU A 109 -23.89 -6.48 -21.61
N ARG A 110 -24.70 -7.09 -22.47
CA ARG A 110 -25.53 -6.35 -23.42
C ARG A 110 -27.00 -6.69 -23.21
N PHE A 111 -27.78 -5.67 -22.86
CA PHE A 111 -29.19 -5.78 -22.53
C PHE A 111 -30.04 -5.48 -23.76
N PHE A 112 -31.02 -6.34 -24.06
CA PHE A 112 -31.83 -6.33 -25.26
C PHE A 112 -33.32 -6.24 -24.97
N SER A 113 -34.01 -5.46 -25.82
CA SER A 113 -35.46 -5.51 -26.01
C SER A 113 -35.73 -6.03 -27.42
N GLY A 114 -36.19 -7.28 -27.52
CA GLY A 114 -36.27 -8.00 -28.80
C GLY A 114 -34.88 -8.17 -29.45
N SER A 115 -34.72 -7.64 -30.67
CA SER A 115 -33.46 -7.66 -31.42
C SER A 115 -32.58 -6.42 -31.19
N THR A 116 -33.12 -5.38 -30.55
CA THR A 116 -32.42 -4.12 -30.31
C THR A 116 -31.73 -4.15 -28.95
N TRP A 117 -30.46 -3.76 -28.89
CA TRP A 117 -29.77 -3.55 -27.62
C TRP A 117 -30.07 -2.13 -27.10
N ASN A 118 -30.34 -2.03 -25.80
CA ASN A 118 -30.71 -0.77 -25.15
C ASN A 118 -29.51 -0.16 -24.42
N VAL A 119 -28.86 -0.97 -23.59
CA VAL A 119 -27.67 -0.57 -22.84
C VAL A 119 -26.63 -1.68 -22.89
N GLN A 120 -25.37 -1.27 -22.89
CA GLN A 120 -24.22 -2.16 -22.84
C GLN A 120 -23.30 -1.74 -21.71
N TRP A 121 -22.96 -2.69 -20.84
CA TRP A 121 -22.01 -2.52 -19.75
C TRP A 121 -20.79 -3.39 -19.96
N VAL A 122 -19.62 -2.84 -19.62
CA VAL A 122 -18.35 -3.55 -19.75
C VAL A 122 -17.53 -3.31 -18.50
N PHE A 123 -17.18 -4.38 -17.79
CA PHE A 123 -16.19 -4.34 -16.72
C PHE A 123 -14.86 -4.79 -17.30
N TYR A 124 -13.88 -3.89 -17.36
CA TYR A 124 -12.53 -4.17 -17.79
C TYR A 124 -11.68 -4.51 -16.59
N ASN A 125 -11.07 -5.69 -16.61
CA ASN A 125 -10.19 -6.16 -15.56
C ASN A 125 -8.75 -5.69 -15.82
N TYR A 126 -8.21 -4.92 -14.89
CA TYR A 126 -6.83 -4.42 -14.88
C TYR A 126 -6.04 -4.92 -13.66
N GLY A 127 -6.44 -6.06 -13.10
CA GLY A 127 -5.89 -6.66 -11.87
C GLY A 127 -6.59 -6.09 -10.64
N LEU A 128 -5.87 -5.27 -9.87
CA LEU A 128 -6.44 -4.57 -8.70
C LEU A 128 -7.32 -3.37 -9.08
N GLN A 129 -7.31 -2.99 -10.36
CA GLN A 129 -8.06 -1.87 -10.89
C GLN A 129 -9.16 -2.35 -11.84
N THR A 130 -10.27 -1.62 -11.89
CA THR A 130 -11.39 -1.93 -12.79
C THR A 130 -11.90 -0.67 -13.44
N ALA A 131 -11.99 -0.68 -14.77
CA ALA A 131 -12.72 0.33 -15.51
C ALA A 131 -14.11 -0.21 -15.82
N PHE A 132 -15.12 0.63 -15.65
CA PHE A 132 -16.47 0.37 -16.10
C PHE A 132 -16.81 1.24 -17.29
N SER A 133 -17.35 0.64 -18.34
CA SER A 133 -17.95 1.40 -19.43
C SER A 133 -19.44 1.14 -19.51
N THR A 134 -20.20 2.23 -19.63
CA THR A 134 -21.60 2.19 -20.00
C THR A 134 -21.78 2.84 -21.37
N THR A 135 -22.50 2.15 -22.25
CA THR A 135 -22.87 2.66 -23.57
C THR A 135 -24.38 2.55 -23.72
N HIS A 136 -25.03 3.66 -24.00
CA HIS A 136 -26.44 3.71 -24.37
C HIS A 136 -26.64 4.67 -25.55
N ARG A 137 -27.81 4.57 -26.19
CA ARG A 137 -28.19 5.46 -27.30
C ARG A 137 -29.01 6.62 -26.77
N ALA A 138 -28.89 7.78 -27.42
CA ALA A 138 -29.78 8.91 -27.16
C ALA A 138 -31.23 8.53 -27.57
N GLY A 139 -32.20 8.85 -26.70
CA GLY A 139 -33.60 8.47 -26.85
C GLY A 139 -34.02 7.33 -25.92
N ARG A 140 -35.19 6.72 -26.17
CA ARG A 140 -35.71 5.60 -25.36
C ARG A 140 -34.65 4.49 -25.20
N PRO A 141 -34.48 3.91 -23.99
CA PRO A 141 -35.50 3.78 -22.95
C PRO A 141 -35.51 4.84 -21.84
N PHE A 142 -34.54 5.75 -21.75
CA PHE A 142 -34.44 6.71 -20.63
C PHE A 142 -35.05 8.06 -21.04
N SER A 143 -36.22 8.41 -20.49
CA SER A 143 -36.90 9.67 -20.82
C SER A 143 -36.25 10.89 -20.17
N ASP A 144 -35.74 10.74 -18.95
CA ASP A 144 -35.22 11.84 -18.12
C ASP A 144 -33.70 11.77 -17.92
N GLY A 145 -33.01 10.95 -18.73
CA GLY A 145 -31.59 10.62 -18.55
C GLY A 145 -31.39 9.33 -17.77
N LEU A 146 -30.24 8.69 -17.96
CA LEU A 146 -29.85 7.50 -17.20
C LEU A 146 -29.01 7.95 -16.02
N GLU A 147 -29.51 7.82 -14.79
CA GLU A 147 -28.68 7.94 -13.59
C GLU A 147 -28.20 6.55 -13.17
N MET A 148 -26.93 6.48 -12.77
CA MET A 148 -26.28 5.27 -12.29
C MET A 148 -25.62 5.52 -10.94
N SER A 149 -25.55 4.48 -10.12
CA SER A 149 -24.81 4.52 -8.86
C SER A 149 -24.05 3.23 -8.60
N THR A 150 -23.03 3.32 -7.77
CA THR A 150 -22.32 2.18 -7.19
C THR A 150 -22.68 2.06 -5.72
N THR A 151 -22.81 0.82 -5.26
CA THR A 151 -23.03 0.50 -3.85
C THR A 151 -21.94 -0.45 -3.39
N VAL A 152 -21.41 -0.23 -2.19
CA VAL A 152 -20.45 -1.12 -1.51
C VAL A 152 -20.92 -1.32 -0.07
N GLY A 153 -21.07 -2.57 0.36
CA GLY A 153 -21.64 -2.88 1.67
C GLY A 153 -23.05 -2.30 1.85
N GLY A 154 -23.80 -2.12 0.75
CA GLY A 154 -25.12 -1.48 0.73
C GLY A 154 -25.10 0.05 0.82
N THR A 155 -23.93 0.69 0.96
CA THR A 155 -23.79 2.16 0.99
C THR A 155 -23.49 2.69 -0.40
N VAL A 156 -24.13 3.78 -0.80
CA VAL A 156 -23.87 4.44 -2.10
C VAL A 156 -22.49 5.10 -2.07
N MET A 157 -21.64 4.73 -3.02
CA MET A 157 -20.26 5.23 -3.13
C MET A 157 -20.14 6.40 -4.12
N ASP A 158 -20.78 6.29 -5.27
CA ASP A 158 -20.78 7.31 -6.31
C ASP A 158 -22.10 7.27 -7.09
N THR A 159 -22.52 8.43 -7.61
CA THR A 159 -23.70 8.60 -8.46
C THR A 159 -23.34 9.47 -9.64
N TRP A 160 -23.71 9.05 -10.85
CA TRP A 160 -23.42 9.81 -12.07
C TRP A 160 -24.46 9.61 -13.15
N GLU A 161 -24.55 10.59 -14.05
CA GLU A 161 -25.37 10.52 -15.25
C GLU A 161 -24.48 10.34 -16.48
N PRO A 162 -24.32 9.11 -17.03
CA PRO A 162 -23.61 8.96 -18.30
C PRO A 162 -24.35 9.70 -19.42
N PRO A 163 -23.66 10.52 -20.25
CA PRO A 163 -24.22 10.98 -21.52
C PRO A 163 -24.40 9.82 -22.50
N ALA A 164 -25.23 10.05 -23.52
CA ALA A 164 -25.40 9.11 -24.63
C ALA A 164 -24.06 8.82 -25.34
N GLY A 165 -23.87 7.58 -25.76
CA GLY A 165 -22.58 7.07 -26.23
C GLY A 165 -21.82 6.31 -25.16
N ALA A 166 -20.54 6.03 -25.41
CA ALA A 166 -19.68 5.28 -24.51
C ALA A 166 -19.03 6.22 -23.49
N THR A 167 -19.21 5.91 -22.22
CA THR A 167 -18.59 6.63 -21.10
C THR A 167 -17.82 5.64 -20.24
N TYR A 168 -16.82 6.14 -19.51
CA TYR A 168 -15.96 5.33 -18.66
C TYR A 168 -15.98 5.89 -17.23
N ARG A 169 -15.90 4.98 -16.27
CA ARG A 169 -15.79 5.23 -14.84
C ARG A 169 -14.73 4.32 -14.24
N ASP A 170 -14.03 4.83 -13.25
CA ASP A 170 -13.08 4.05 -12.47
C ASP A 170 -13.83 3.45 -11.28
N LEU A 171 -13.85 2.12 -11.19
CA LEU A 171 -14.45 1.38 -10.06
C LEU A 171 -13.36 0.77 -9.16
N SER A 172 -12.13 1.24 -9.31
CA SER A 172 -11.01 0.88 -8.44
C SER A 172 -11.17 1.57 -7.08
N GLY A 173 -10.56 0.99 -6.06
CA GLY A 173 -10.57 1.53 -4.70
C GLY A 173 -9.94 0.54 -3.74
N CYS A 174 -9.90 0.89 -2.47
CA CYS A 174 -9.43 0.01 -1.42
C CYS A 174 -10.56 -0.26 -0.44
N ARG A 175 -10.47 -1.39 0.27
CA ARG A 175 -11.42 -1.76 1.32
C ARG A 175 -10.69 -2.06 2.62
N GLY A 176 -11.24 -1.55 3.71
CA GLY A 176 -10.79 -1.86 5.07
C GLY A 176 -11.98 -2.05 6.00
N SER A 177 -11.72 -2.16 7.30
CA SER A 177 -12.74 -2.33 8.34
C SER A 177 -13.77 -1.18 8.39
N GLY A 178 -13.39 0.01 7.93
CA GLY A 178 -14.27 1.19 7.84
C GLY A 178 -15.08 1.30 6.54
N GLY A 179 -15.01 0.32 5.63
CA GLY A 179 -15.68 0.34 4.33
C GLY A 179 -14.74 0.57 3.15
N ALA A 180 -15.31 0.88 1.99
CA ALA A 180 -14.56 1.20 0.78
C ALA A 180 -14.15 2.68 0.74
N VAL A 181 -12.98 2.95 0.18
CA VAL A 181 -12.48 4.30 -0.08
C VAL A 181 -12.01 4.45 -1.53
N MET A 182 -12.09 5.68 -2.02
CA MET A 182 -11.62 6.03 -3.36
C MET A 182 -10.08 6.01 -3.44
N PRO A 183 -9.49 5.71 -4.61
CA PRO A 183 -8.05 5.84 -4.83
C PRO A 183 -7.55 7.25 -4.49
N GLY A 184 -6.41 7.34 -3.83
CA GLY A 184 -5.82 8.60 -3.34
C GLY A 184 -6.33 9.07 -1.98
N SER A 185 -7.24 8.32 -1.34
CA SER A 185 -7.80 8.68 -0.04
C SER A 185 -7.06 8.01 1.13
N GLU A 186 -7.08 8.68 2.27
CA GLU A 186 -6.69 8.07 3.54
C GLU A 186 -7.72 7.03 3.97
N MET A 187 -7.25 5.95 4.58
CA MET A 187 -8.09 4.90 5.12
C MET A 187 -8.18 5.03 6.64
N PRO A 188 -9.39 4.93 7.20
CA PRO A 188 -9.57 4.99 8.64
C PRO A 188 -9.01 3.73 9.32
N ASN A 189 -8.41 3.91 10.50
CA ASN A 189 -8.20 2.87 11.51
C ASN A 189 -7.38 1.63 11.09
N LEU A 190 -6.17 1.82 10.56
CA LEU A 190 -5.28 0.70 10.20
C LEU A 190 -4.29 0.28 11.29
N GLY A 191 -4.19 1.03 12.39
CA GLY A 191 -3.37 0.69 13.54
C GLY A 191 -2.82 1.93 14.25
N PRO A 192 -2.25 1.76 15.46
CA PRO A 192 -1.69 2.88 16.19
C PRO A 192 -0.50 3.53 15.47
N CYS A 193 -0.43 4.86 15.51
CA CYS A 193 0.53 5.70 14.77
C CYS A 193 0.71 5.34 13.29
N SER A 194 -0.35 4.85 12.64
CA SER A 194 -0.31 4.54 11.21
C SER A 194 -1.54 5.11 10.51
N THR A 195 -1.30 5.75 9.38
CA THR A 195 -2.36 6.17 8.46
C THR A 195 -2.31 5.24 7.27
N GLY A 196 -3.45 4.60 6.97
CA GLY A 196 -3.56 3.89 5.72
C GLY A 196 -3.75 4.84 4.56
N LEU A 197 -3.14 4.50 3.44
CA LEU A 197 -3.37 5.18 2.18
C LEU A 197 -3.86 4.16 1.16
N CYS A 198 -4.97 4.50 0.51
CA CYS A 198 -5.32 3.85 -0.74
C CYS A 198 -4.58 4.57 -1.87
N SER A 199 -3.55 3.94 -2.43
CA SER A 199 -2.82 4.53 -3.56
C SER A 199 -3.73 4.70 -4.79
N LEU A 200 -3.29 5.52 -5.76
CA LEU A 200 -4.01 5.71 -7.03
C LEU A 200 -4.17 4.41 -7.83
N SER A 201 -3.31 3.42 -7.59
CA SER A 201 -3.36 2.10 -8.20
C SER A 201 -4.21 1.09 -7.40
N ALA A 202 -5.01 1.55 -6.43
CA ALA A 202 -5.84 0.73 -5.55
C ALA A 202 -5.04 -0.30 -4.71
N VAL A 203 -3.79 0.05 -4.36
CA VAL A 203 -2.97 -0.72 -3.40
C VAL A 203 -3.03 -0.04 -2.05
N ILE A 204 -3.32 -0.82 -1.01
CA ILE A 204 -3.24 -0.38 0.38
C ILE A 204 -1.77 -0.30 0.80
N SER A 205 -1.35 0.89 1.25
CA SER A 205 -0.06 1.08 1.92
C SER A 205 -0.27 1.72 3.28
N THR A 206 0.55 1.33 4.24
CA THR A 206 0.58 1.93 5.58
C THR A 206 1.71 2.94 5.67
N VAL A 207 1.40 4.15 6.10
CA VAL A 207 2.39 5.17 6.40
C VAL A 207 2.46 5.34 7.91
N THR A 208 3.66 5.16 8.46
CA THR A 208 3.93 5.44 9.86
C THR A 208 3.90 6.95 10.10
N ALA A 209 3.20 7.37 11.15
CA ALA A 209 3.15 8.76 11.61
C ALA A 209 4.41 9.17 12.38
N CYS A 210 5.17 8.20 12.91
CA CYS A 210 6.40 8.44 13.66
C CYS A 210 7.62 8.68 12.75
N GLY A 211 8.54 9.49 13.24
CA GLY A 211 9.83 9.74 12.62
C GLY A 211 10.75 8.50 12.61
N PRO A 212 11.87 8.54 11.87
CA PRO A 212 12.79 7.42 11.73
C PRO A 212 13.49 6.99 13.04
N GLU A 213 13.57 7.89 14.04
CA GLU A 213 14.14 7.61 15.36
C GLU A 213 13.08 7.50 16.46
N GLU A 214 11.81 7.34 16.08
CA GLU A 214 10.69 7.24 17.00
C GLU A 214 10.02 5.86 16.93
N VAL A 215 9.48 5.42 18.06
CA VAL A 215 8.67 4.20 18.17
C VAL A 215 7.25 4.58 18.56
N CYS A 216 6.28 3.98 17.88
CA CYS A 216 4.88 4.14 18.22
C CYS A 216 4.57 3.49 19.57
N GLN A 217 4.01 4.26 20.48
CA GLN A 217 3.47 3.77 21.74
C GLN A 217 1.99 3.38 21.57
N ALA A 218 1.48 2.56 22.50
CA ALA A 218 0.12 2.02 22.42
C ALA A 218 -0.99 3.09 22.50
N ASP A 219 -0.66 4.31 22.94
CA ASP A 219 -1.56 5.45 23.08
C ASP A 219 -1.59 6.38 21.84
N ASN A 220 -1.06 5.91 20.70
CA ASN A 220 -0.90 6.69 19.46
C ASN A 220 0.12 7.84 19.54
N THR A 221 1.02 7.84 20.54
CA THR A 221 2.12 8.80 20.59
C THR A 221 3.40 8.21 20.02
N CYS A 222 4.21 9.07 19.40
CA CYS A 222 5.54 8.72 18.94
C CYS A 222 6.54 9.13 20.01
N ALA A 223 7.40 8.21 20.43
CA ALA A 223 8.43 8.47 21.42
C ALA A 223 9.80 8.21 20.82
N GLU A 224 10.74 9.11 21.07
CA GLU A 224 12.13 8.93 20.66
C GLU A 224 12.69 7.63 21.27
N VAL A 225 13.40 6.86 20.45
CA VAL A 225 14.18 5.72 20.95
C VAL A 225 15.24 6.28 21.90
N PRO A 226 15.30 5.82 23.18
CA PRO A 226 16.32 6.29 24.11
C PRO A 226 17.70 6.05 23.51
N LYS A 227 18.41 7.14 23.17
CA LYS A 227 19.77 7.06 22.66
C LYS A 227 20.62 6.41 23.74
N ALA A 228 21.13 5.20 23.48
CA ALA A 228 21.94 4.47 24.43
C ALA A 228 23.13 5.37 24.86
N PRO A 229 23.48 5.41 26.16
CA PRO A 229 24.62 6.19 26.61
C PRO A 229 25.87 5.67 25.90
N VAL A 230 26.67 6.60 25.37
CA VAL A 230 27.91 6.27 24.69
C VAL A 230 28.97 5.99 25.76
N VAL A 231 29.60 4.81 25.71
CA VAL A 231 30.52 4.33 26.76
C VAL A 231 31.93 4.19 26.20
N CYS A 232 32.93 4.67 26.95
CA CYS A 232 34.34 4.32 26.76
C CYS A 232 34.70 3.21 27.75
N THR A 233 35.36 2.15 27.26
CA THR A 233 35.71 0.98 28.06
C THR A 233 37.21 0.76 28.06
N VAL A 234 37.79 0.53 29.24
CA VAL A 234 39.19 0.08 29.38
C VAL A 234 39.20 -1.34 29.92
N THR A 235 39.81 -2.25 29.17
CA THR A 235 39.91 -3.67 29.55
C THR A 235 41.32 -4.19 29.25
N GLY A 236 42.00 -4.69 30.28
CA GLY A 236 43.40 -5.10 30.16
C GLY A 236 44.31 -3.97 29.70
N SER A 237 44.97 -4.18 28.54
CA SER A 237 45.80 -3.19 27.84
C SER A 237 45.06 -2.50 26.68
N THR A 238 43.74 -2.64 26.59
CA THR A 238 42.94 -2.14 25.47
C THR A 238 41.96 -1.05 25.92
N VAL A 239 41.88 0.02 25.14
CA VAL A 239 40.91 1.11 25.29
C VAL A 239 39.96 1.08 24.10
N ILE A 240 38.67 1.02 24.36
CA ILE A 240 37.59 1.10 23.37
C ILE A 240 36.93 2.45 23.55
N GLY A 241 37.13 3.37 22.61
CA GLY A 241 36.58 4.72 22.65
C GLY A 241 35.06 4.77 22.49
N PHE A 242 34.48 5.95 22.68
CA PHE A 242 33.02 6.21 22.59
C PHE A 242 32.39 5.72 21.28
N HIS A 243 33.12 5.79 20.17
CA HIS A 243 32.65 5.37 18.84
C HIS A 243 33.15 3.96 18.45
N GLY A 244 33.60 3.16 19.42
CA GLY A 244 34.05 1.78 19.19
C GLY A 244 35.48 1.63 18.64
N ALA A 245 36.22 2.73 18.49
CA ALA A 245 37.63 2.66 18.07
C ALA A 245 38.48 1.94 19.13
N VAL A 246 39.24 0.93 18.69
CA VAL A 246 40.04 0.08 19.57
C VAL A 246 41.50 0.52 19.54
N HIS A 247 42.06 0.81 20.70
CA HIS A 247 43.45 1.22 20.88
C HIS A 247 44.17 0.28 21.86
N SER A 248 45.33 -0.22 21.45
CA SER A 248 46.20 -1.02 22.33
C SER A 248 47.22 -0.12 23.01
N VAL A 249 47.30 -0.21 24.33
CA VAL A 249 48.34 0.42 25.15
C VAL A 249 49.57 -0.47 25.12
N GLN A 250 50.70 0.10 24.67
CA GLN A 250 51.96 -0.63 24.48
C GLN A 250 52.99 -0.31 25.56
N ASP A 251 52.81 0.78 26.30
CA ASP A 251 53.79 1.27 27.26
C ASP A 251 53.16 1.48 28.65
N ARG A 252 53.98 2.04 29.55
CA ARG A 252 53.66 2.22 30.98
C ARG A 252 53.29 3.68 31.30
N CYS A 253 52.93 4.45 30.29
CA CYS A 253 52.58 5.85 30.44
C CYS A 253 51.15 6.00 30.95
N ALA A 254 50.84 7.20 31.47
CA ALA A 254 49.47 7.60 31.74
C ALA A 254 48.86 8.20 30.47
N TYR A 255 47.65 7.80 30.13
CA TYR A 255 46.92 8.26 28.96
C TYR A 255 45.68 9.04 29.38
N SER A 256 45.41 10.16 28.70
CA SER A 256 44.13 10.86 28.83
C SER A 256 43.04 10.00 28.17
N LEU A 257 42.04 9.61 28.95
CA LEU A 257 40.86 8.88 28.45
C LEU A 257 39.72 9.82 28.08
N MET A 258 39.60 10.94 28.80
CA MET A 258 38.58 11.94 28.56
C MET A 258 39.04 13.31 29.04
N GLU A 259 38.91 14.29 28.16
CA GLU A 259 39.07 15.70 28.43
C GLU A 259 37.90 16.43 27.75
N PRO A 260 36.90 16.89 28.50
CA PRO A 260 35.74 17.57 27.93
C PRO A 260 36.15 18.90 27.31
N GLU A 261 35.63 19.20 26.12
CA GLU A 261 35.71 20.54 25.56
C GLU A 261 34.66 21.45 26.24
N GLY A 262 35.04 22.66 26.64
CA GLY A 262 34.12 23.67 27.18
C GLY A 262 34.20 23.90 28.70
N SER A 263 33.06 24.07 29.37
CA SER A 263 32.96 24.49 30.79
C SER A 263 33.12 23.36 31.82
N ALA A 264 33.07 22.10 31.37
CA ALA A 264 33.34 20.95 32.22
C ALA A 264 34.86 20.79 32.40
N SER A 265 35.36 21.25 33.53
CA SER A 265 36.77 21.14 33.88
C SER A 265 36.99 19.81 34.59
N PHE A 266 37.21 18.73 33.85
CA PHE A 266 37.83 17.55 34.45
C PHE A 266 38.72 16.83 33.44
N ASN A 267 39.70 16.11 33.94
CA ASN A 267 40.53 15.24 33.12
C ASN A 267 40.54 13.85 33.76
N LEU A 268 40.14 12.85 33.00
CA LEU A 268 40.22 11.45 33.40
C LEU A 268 41.39 10.79 32.68
N MET A 269 42.38 10.34 33.45
CA MET A 269 43.54 9.62 32.94
C MET A 269 43.57 8.18 33.46
N ALA A 270 44.14 7.29 32.68
CA ALA A 270 44.46 5.92 33.08
C ALA A 270 45.96 5.71 33.13
N ALA A 271 46.46 5.22 34.27
CA ALA A 271 47.84 4.83 34.44
C ALA A 271 47.97 3.30 34.34
N PHE A 272 48.92 2.84 33.53
CA PHE A 272 49.14 1.42 33.29
C PHE A 272 50.46 0.94 33.90
N ARG A 273 50.45 -0.24 34.54
CA ARG A 273 51.64 -0.88 35.11
C ARG A 273 51.63 -2.39 34.88
N GLU A 274 52.81 -2.99 34.94
CA GLU A 274 52.96 -4.44 34.95
C GLU A 274 52.67 -4.98 36.34
N ARG A 275 51.89 -6.06 36.41
CA ARG A 275 51.61 -6.70 37.71
C ARG A 275 52.25 -8.07 37.89
N ARG A 276 52.61 -8.79 36.82
CA ARG A 276 53.33 -10.09 36.88
C ARG A 276 54.07 -10.48 35.60
N ARG A 277 53.53 -10.12 34.43
CA ARG A 277 54.06 -10.46 33.11
C ARG A 277 54.61 -9.16 32.49
N THR A 278 55.87 -9.16 32.06
CA THR A 278 56.58 -7.96 31.59
C THR A 278 56.26 -7.59 30.13
N ASP A 279 55.29 -8.29 29.53
CA ASP A 279 54.92 -8.22 28.12
C ASP A 279 53.61 -7.43 27.89
N VAL A 280 52.79 -7.19 28.92
CA VAL A 280 51.49 -6.51 28.76
C VAL A 280 51.22 -5.51 29.90
N PRO A 281 51.03 -4.21 29.61
CA PRO A 281 50.64 -3.22 30.61
C PRO A 281 49.17 -3.40 31.01
N LEU A 282 48.87 -3.38 32.32
CA LEU A 282 47.51 -3.49 32.83
C LEU A 282 47.10 -2.20 33.55
N LEU A 283 45.82 -1.87 33.52
CA LEU A 283 45.28 -0.73 34.26
C LEU A 283 45.64 -0.85 35.75
N ASP A 284 46.38 0.13 36.26
CA ASP A 284 46.84 0.18 37.64
C ASP A 284 45.87 0.97 38.52
N HIS A 285 45.61 2.21 38.12
CA HIS A 285 44.70 3.15 38.77
C HIS A 285 44.18 4.19 37.75
N LEU A 286 43.07 4.84 38.10
CA LEU A 286 42.56 6.00 37.38
C LEU A 286 42.90 7.28 38.15
N ILE A 287 43.10 8.36 37.41
CA ILE A 287 43.36 9.70 37.95
C ILE A 287 42.23 10.59 37.44
N LEU A 288 41.37 11.05 38.35
CA LEU A 288 40.33 12.02 38.06
C LEU A 288 40.75 13.37 38.64
N SER A 289 41.14 14.26 37.74
CA SER A 289 41.54 15.63 38.05
C SER A 289 40.34 16.55 37.89
N LEU A 290 39.94 17.22 38.98
CA LEU A 290 38.91 18.26 39.03
C LEU A 290 39.56 19.59 39.49
N PRO A 291 38.87 20.74 39.33
CA PRO A 291 39.33 22.01 39.87
C PRO A 291 39.58 21.91 41.37
N GLY A 292 40.84 22.06 41.77
CA GLY A 292 41.23 22.07 43.17
C GLY A 292 41.27 20.71 43.87
N VAL A 293 41.02 19.58 43.17
CA VAL A 293 41.12 18.25 43.77
C VAL A 293 41.52 17.18 42.75
N THR A 294 42.43 16.29 43.13
CA THR A 294 42.80 15.12 42.33
C THR A 294 42.49 13.84 43.09
N MET A 295 41.69 12.97 42.47
CA MET A 295 41.34 11.67 43.03
C MET A 295 42.07 10.56 42.29
N TYR A 296 42.63 9.62 43.04
CA TYR A 296 43.25 8.40 42.54
C TYR A 296 42.34 7.23 42.91
N LEU A 297 41.78 6.58 41.89
CA LEU A 297 40.97 5.38 42.06
C LEU A 297 41.89 4.16 41.88
N GLU A 298 42.36 3.65 43.01
CA GLU A 298 43.28 2.52 43.10
C GLU A 298 42.51 1.19 43.18
N GLN A 299 43.23 0.09 43.13
CA GLN A 299 42.62 -1.24 43.20
C GLN A 299 42.01 -1.58 44.55
N GLY A 300 41.03 -2.48 44.51
CA GLY A 300 40.36 -2.98 45.70
C GLY A 300 39.48 -1.95 46.39
N GLY A 301 38.97 -0.96 45.64
CA GLY A 301 38.08 0.08 46.16
C GLY A 301 38.79 1.18 46.95
N ARG A 302 40.13 1.25 46.88
CA ARG A 302 40.90 2.31 47.54
C ARG A 302 40.79 3.61 46.75
N VAL A 303 40.42 4.68 47.43
CA VAL A 303 40.37 6.02 46.85
C VAL A 303 41.27 6.92 47.66
N ARG A 304 42.18 7.62 46.98
CA ARG A 304 43.08 8.60 47.59
C ARG A 304 42.83 9.97 46.99
N VAL A 305 42.62 10.96 47.84
CA VAL A 305 42.35 12.35 47.44
C VAL A 305 43.57 13.21 47.76
N ARG A 306 43.96 14.08 46.84
CA ARG A 306 45.06 15.04 46.98
C ARG A 306 44.66 16.42 46.49
#